data_AF-A0A3B1DJE9-F1
#
_entry.id   AF-A0A3B1DJE9-F1
#
_cell.length_a   1.000
_cell.length_b   1.000
_cell.length_c   1.000
_cell.angle_alpha   90.00
_cell.angle_beta   90.00
_cell.angle_gamma   90.00
#
_symmetry.space_group_name_H-M   'P 1'
#
loop_
_entity.id
_entity.type
_entity.pdbx_description
1 polymer ?
#
loop_
_entity_poly.entity_id
_entity_poly.type
_entity_poly.pdbx_seq_one_letter_code
_entity_poly.pdbx_strand_id
1 'polypeptide(L)'
;MSPFDQSEIRNGQRPHQHSHPSASPPPGLQTIVHHHQNNELHMSELINNRAHRIRTLKEIITSLHQGTPPEQVRQTLKELVQECDATDIAQMEQELIAEGMPVEQIMGMCDLHASVVREILTDRPVPLLTPGHPVTTFQRENKAIQLHCQKLRKALASLQTEDPEARRKALDTSRELLHELMDIEKHYQRKEDLLFSILERHGITGPSKVMWAKDDEVRDLLNALQTCLQLPDPSPQELALLGPTVGDAALEAVTEMIFKEDRILFPMALQTLTAVEWGEIWEQSPQFGWCLIEPDTRYRPPPNLEQEAPEPVKEQADREGIALNIMPPAAGGSAPPQGSLLFPTGSLTLDQLKAIFTTLPVDLTFIDADDRVRFFSEGPDRVFVRAKAVIGRKVQHCHPPASVHLVERIINDFREGTQDLAEFWIELHKPRNRFVHIRYYALRDAQGDYAGTLEVTQDITKERALTGERRLLQYESHTEETTP
;
A
#
# COMPACT_ATOMS: atom_id res chain seq x y z
N MET A 1 -48.31 44.48 9.82
CA MET A 1 -49.45 44.77 10.73
C MET A 1 -49.68 43.53 11.57
N SER A 2 -49.25 43.58 12.84
CA SER A 2 -49.77 42.75 13.94
C SER A 2 -51.11 43.38 14.43
N PRO A 3 -51.80 42.93 15.50
CA PRO A 3 -51.76 41.68 16.29
C PRO A 3 -53.19 41.11 16.53
N PHE A 4 -53.36 40.03 17.31
CA PHE A 4 -54.03 40.11 18.63
C PHE A 4 -54.05 38.75 19.34
N ASP A 5 -53.85 38.85 20.64
CA ASP A 5 -53.66 37.83 21.67
C ASP A 5 -54.84 37.89 22.67
N GLN A 6 -54.88 36.92 23.60
CA GLN A 6 -55.62 36.82 24.87
C GLN A 6 -56.97 36.09 24.86
N SER A 7 -57.08 35.02 25.67
CA SER A 7 -57.50 35.14 27.09
C SER A 7 -57.69 33.80 27.80
N GLU A 8 -57.25 33.76 29.06
CA GLU A 8 -57.42 32.73 30.11
C GLU A 8 -58.88 32.54 30.60
N ILE A 9 -59.16 31.47 31.38
CA ILE A 9 -59.67 31.48 32.79
C ILE A 9 -60.46 30.20 33.18
N ARG A 10 -59.86 29.42 34.12
CA ARG A 10 -60.33 28.78 35.39
C ARG A 10 -61.69 28.05 35.59
N ASN A 11 -61.54 26.90 36.29
CA ASN A 11 -62.11 26.46 37.60
C ASN A 11 -63.32 25.50 37.73
N GLY A 12 -63.16 24.52 38.65
CA GLY A 12 -64.18 23.75 39.41
C GLY A 12 -64.02 22.23 39.27
N GLN A 13 -64.10 21.32 40.26
CA GLN A 13 -64.58 21.27 41.65
C GLN A 13 -64.01 19.99 42.36
N ARG A 14 -64.10 19.93 43.70
CA ARG A 14 -63.60 18.87 44.65
C ARG A 14 -64.65 17.73 44.94
N PRO A 15 -64.58 16.92 46.04
CA PRO A 15 -63.96 15.58 46.16
C PRO A 15 -64.87 14.50 46.83
N HIS A 16 -64.47 13.21 46.89
CA HIS A 16 -64.85 12.14 47.87
C HIS A 16 -64.07 10.86 47.49
N GLN A 17 -63.61 9.90 48.30
CA GLN A 17 -63.50 9.59 49.75
C GLN A 17 -62.55 8.35 49.88
N HIS A 18 -61.78 8.25 50.98
CA HIS A 18 -61.13 7.08 51.64
C HIS A 18 -60.40 6.00 50.80
N SER A 19 -59.13 5.59 51.04
CA SER A 19 -58.53 4.98 52.24
C SER A 19 -57.01 4.75 52.03
N HIS A 20 -56.16 4.88 53.06
CA HIS A 20 -54.72 4.47 53.08
C HIS A 20 -54.57 3.05 53.69
N PRO A 21 -53.40 2.32 53.67
CA PRO A 21 -52.01 2.81 53.53
C PRO A 21 -50.97 1.91 52.77
N SER A 22 -49.74 2.47 52.66
CA SER A 22 -48.40 1.82 52.61
C SER A 22 -47.76 1.46 51.26
N ALA A 23 -46.82 2.31 50.80
CA ALA A 23 -45.63 1.89 50.05
C ALA A 23 -44.50 2.94 50.14
N SER A 24 -43.28 2.46 50.41
CA SER A 24 -42.01 3.18 50.46
C SER A 24 -41.62 3.84 49.11
N PRO A 25 -40.77 4.89 49.10
CA PRO A 25 -40.26 5.45 47.84
C PRO A 25 -39.22 4.52 47.19
N PRO A 26 -39.12 4.47 45.85
CA PRO A 26 -38.15 3.62 45.16
C PRO A 26 -36.72 4.21 45.24
N PRO A 27 -35.68 3.38 45.39
CA PRO A 27 -34.29 3.82 45.30
C PRO A 27 -33.88 3.86 43.83
N GLY A 28 -33.45 5.03 43.34
CA GLY A 28 -33.10 5.13 41.91
C GLY A 28 -32.34 6.38 41.45
N LEU A 29 -31.72 7.15 42.36
CA LEU A 29 -30.98 8.36 41.98
C LEU A 29 -29.58 8.49 42.61
N GLN A 30 -29.00 7.39 43.12
CA GLN A 30 -27.60 7.35 43.58
C GLN A 30 -26.68 6.47 42.71
N THR A 31 -27.22 5.70 41.75
CA THR A 31 -26.41 4.76 40.96
C THR A 31 -25.78 5.37 39.70
N ILE A 32 -26.33 6.48 39.18
CA ILE A 32 -25.84 7.08 37.92
C ILE A 32 -24.58 7.95 38.14
N VAL A 33 -24.44 8.59 39.31
CA VAL A 33 -23.26 9.42 39.63
C VAL A 33 -22.03 8.56 39.95
N HIS A 34 -22.21 7.42 40.62
CA HIS A 34 -21.11 6.50 40.93
C HIS A 34 -20.56 5.76 39.70
N HIS A 35 -21.39 5.48 38.70
CA HIS A 35 -20.91 4.80 37.48
C HIS A 35 -20.11 5.74 36.57
N HIS A 36 -20.50 7.02 36.47
CA HIS A 36 -19.76 8.02 35.68
C HIS A 36 -18.41 8.37 36.33
N GLN A 37 -18.36 8.53 37.66
CA GLN A 37 -17.11 8.81 38.38
C GLN A 37 -16.13 7.63 38.36
N ASN A 38 -16.61 6.38 38.48
CA ASN A 38 -15.73 5.22 38.37
C ASN A 38 -15.18 5.03 36.95
N ASN A 39 -15.95 5.40 35.91
CA ASN A 39 -15.49 5.30 34.53
C ASN A 39 -14.45 6.39 34.20
N GLU A 40 -14.62 7.61 34.73
CA GLU A 40 -13.62 8.69 34.61
C GLU A 40 -12.32 8.38 35.37
N LEU A 41 -12.42 7.82 36.59
CA LEU A 41 -11.25 7.38 37.36
C LEU A 41 -10.50 6.23 36.67
N HIS A 42 -11.23 5.24 36.15
CA HIS A 42 -10.63 4.12 35.43
C HIS A 42 -9.97 4.57 34.12
N MET A 43 -10.59 5.50 33.37
CA MET A 43 -10.01 6.10 32.17
C MET A 43 -8.77 6.94 32.50
N SER A 44 -8.79 7.73 33.57
CA SER A 44 -7.63 8.49 34.03
C SER A 44 -6.48 7.59 34.47
N GLU A 45 -6.75 6.43 35.07
CA GLU A 45 -5.74 5.44 35.44
C GLU A 45 -5.15 4.73 34.22
N LEU A 46 -5.97 4.37 33.23
CA LEU A 46 -5.50 3.78 31.97
C LEU A 46 -4.64 4.74 31.14
N ILE A 47 -5.05 6.01 31.05
CA ILE A 47 -4.29 7.06 30.37
C ILE A 47 -2.96 7.32 31.09
N ASN A 48 -2.96 7.38 32.43
CA ASN A 48 -1.74 7.51 33.22
C ASN A 48 -0.79 6.32 33.04
N ASN A 49 -1.33 5.10 33.03
CA ASN A 49 -0.52 3.90 32.80
C ASN A 49 0.10 3.88 31.40
N ARG A 50 -0.63 4.29 30.36
CA ARG A 50 -0.10 4.34 29.00
C ARG A 50 0.95 5.43 28.80
N ALA A 51 0.68 6.65 29.26
CA ALA A 51 1.66 7.74 29.20
C ALA A 51 2.93 7.39 30.00
N HIS A 52 2.78 6.64 31.09
CA HIS A 52 3.90 6.09 31.84
C HIS A 52 4.66 5.03 31.04
N ARG A 53 3.98 4.07 30.40
CA ARG A 53 4.62 3.06 29.55
C ARG A 53 5.41 3.69 28.41
N ILE A 54 4.82 4.59 27.64
CA ILE A 54 5.49 5.28 26.51
C ILE A 54 6.72 6.03 26.99
N ARG A 55 6.61 6.75 28.12
CA ARG A 55 7.74 7.48 28.71
C ARG A 55 8.87 6.53 29.14
N THR A 56 8.53 5.44 29.82
CA THR A 56 9.52 4.44 30.28
C THR A 56 10.15 3.71 29.10
N LEU A 57 9.39 3.39 28.05
CA LEU A 57 9.90 2.80 26.80
C LEU A 57 10.89 3.76 26.13
N LYS A 58 10.53 5.05 26.02
CA LYS A 58 11.40 6.11 25.50
C LYS A 58 12.69 6.26 26.30
N GLU A 59 12.62 6.24 27.62
CA GLU A 59 13.77 6.31 28.52
C GLU A 59 14.71 5.11 28.35
N ILE A 60 14.17 3.89 28.30
CA ILE A 60 14.96 2.67 28.08
C ILE A 60 15.68 2.75 26.73
N ILE A 61 14.94 3.07 25.68
CA ILE A 61 15.45 3.14 24.33
C ILE A 61 16.54 4.23 24.19
N THR A 62 16.33 5.38 24.80
CA THR A 62 17.33 6.46 24.85
C THR A 62 18.58 6.03 25.62
N SER A 63 18.42 5.31 26.73
CA SER A 63 19.55 4.83 27.55
C SER A 63 20.41 3.79 26.82
N LEU A 64 19.78 2.91 26.03
CA LEU A 64 20.47 1.93 25.18
C LEU A 64 21.30 2.63 24.10
N HIS A 65 20.77 3.68 23.48
CA HIS A 65 21.50 4.50 22.51
C HIS A 65 22.70 5.23 23.13
N GLN A 66 22.58 5.65 24.39
CA GLN A 66 23.68 6.27 25.15
C GLN A 66 24.75 5.26 25.63
N GLY A 67 24.63 3.98 25.26
CA GLY A 67 25.63 2.94 25.55
C GLY A 67 25.37 2.12 26.82
N THR A 68 24.17 2.20 27.38
CA THR A 68 23.78 1.34 28.51
C THR A 68 23.77 -0.13 28.05
N PRO A 69 24.41 -1.07 28.78
CA PRO A 69 24.39 -2.48 28.40
C PRO A 69 22.95 -3.04 28.38
N PRO A 70 22.55 -3.78 27.31
CA PRO A 70 21.19 -4.34 27.18
C PRO A 70 20.70 -5.15 28.38
N GLU A 71 21.61 -5.83 29.07
CA GLU A 71 21.30 -6.64 30.26
C GLU A 71 20.68 -5.82 31.41
N GLN A 72 20.99 -4.53 31.53
CA GLN A 72 20.54 -3.70 32.65
C GLN A 72 19.08 -3.25 32.52
N VAL A 73 18.58 -3.14 31.29
CA VAL A 73 17.21 -2.71 31.00
C VAL A 73 16.30 -3.89 30.61
N ARG A 74 16.88 -5.08 30.48
CA ARG A 74 16.21 -6.31 30.01
C ARG A 74 14.93 -6.64 30.76
N GLN A 75 14.98 -6.65 32.10
CA GLN A 75 13.82 -7.05 32.92
C GLN A 75 12.68 -6.03 32.82
N THR A 76 13.01 -4.74 32.89
CA THR A 76 12.04 -3.64 32.75
C THR A 76 11.44 -3.62 31.34
N LEU A 77 12.26 -3.82 30.30
CA LEU A 77 11.78 -3.92 28.93
C LEU A 77 10.88 -5.14 28.73
N LYS A 78 11.15 -6.27 29.41
CA LYS A 78 10.33 -7.48 29.35
C LYS A 78 8.92 -7.27 29.90
N GLU A 79 8.82 -6.63 31.06
CA GLU A 79 7.55 -6.30 31.69
C GLU A 79 6.77 -5.29 30.84
N LEU A 80 7.44 -4.26 30.31
CA LEU A 80 6.81 -3.28 29.42
C LEU A 80 6.33 -3.88 28.10
N VAL A 81 7.16 -4.66 27.39
CA VAL A 81 6.81 -5.20 26.06
C VAL A 81 5.67 -6.22 26.12
N GLN A 82 5.46 -6.89 27.27
CA GLN A 82 4.28 -7.74 27.46
C GLN A 82 2.98 -6.93 27.46
N GLU A 83 3.04 -5.68 27.92
CA GLU A 83 1.89 -4.77 28.04
C GLU A 83 1.81 -3.74 26.90
N CYS A 84 2.88 -3.57 26.09
CA CYS A 84 2.91 -2.66 24.96
C CYS A 84 2.28 -3.29 23.71
N ASP A 85 1.55 -2.48 22.96
CA ASP A 85 1.09 -2.79 21.61
C ASP A 85 1.90 -2.00 20.55
N ALA A 86 1.60 -2.22 19.27
CA ALA A 86 2.29 -1.56 18.17
C ALA A 86 2.10 -0.04 18.15
N THR A 87 1.03 0.47 18.77
CA THR A 87 0.73 1.90 18.82
C THR A 87 1.50 2.61 19.93
N ASP A 88 1.76 1.95 21.06
CA ASP A 88 2.68 2.44 22.09
C ASP A 88 4.09 2.63 21.52
N ILE A 89 4.54 1.73 20.64
CA ILE A 89 5.82 1.83 19.93
C ILE A 89 5.78 2.97 18.90
N ALA A 90 4.76 3.03 18.04
CA ALA A 90 4.64 4.07 17.03
C ALA A 90 4.55 5.48 17.65
N GLN A 91 3.81 5.63 18.75
CA GLN A 91 3.68 6.91 19.45
C GLN A 91 5.01 7.34 20.10
N MET A 92 5.74 6.40 20.70
CA MET A 92 7.09 6.66 21.21
C MET A 92 8.05 7.08 20.08
N GLU A 93 8.02 6.42 18.92
CA GLU A 93 8.83 6.81 17.75
C GLU A 93 8.50 8.23 17.28
N GLN A 94 7.21 8.58 17.19
CA GLN A 94 6.76 9.92 16.83
C GLN A 94 7.23 10.99 17.84
N GLU A 95 7.18 10.69 19.14
CA GLU A 95 7.71 11.58 20.17
C GLU A 95 9.23 11.78 20.03
N LEU A 96 9.99 10.72 19.77
CA LEU A 96 11.44 10.79 19.57
C LEU A 96 11.81 11.63 18.34
N ILE A 97 11.07 11.48 17.25
CA ILE A 97 11.23 12.30 16.03
C ILE A 97 10.91 13.77 16.34
N ALA A 98 9.81 14.04 17.04
CA ALA A 98 9.40 15.39 17.42
C ALA A 98 10.42 16.07 18.35
N GLU A 99 11.12 15.28 19.17
CA GLU A 99 12.22 15.73 20.04
C GLU A 99 13.56 15.90 19.30
N GLY A 100 13.59 15.65 17.99
CA GLY A 100 14.73 15.93 17.11
C GLY A 100 15.68 14.76 16.86
N MET A 101 15.28 13.53 17.20
CA MET A 101 16.06 12.33 16.88
C MET A 101 16.01 12.05 15.37
N PRO A 102 17.15 11.88 14.68
CA PRO A 102 17.19 11.48 13.27
C PRO A 102 16.54 10.11 13.05
N VAL A 103 15.80 9.97 11.96
CA VAL A 103 15.10 8.72 11.60
C VAL A 103 16.10 7.58 11.42
N GLU A 104 17.30 7.86 10.92
CA GLU A 104 18.37 6.88 10.74
C GLU A 104 18.87 6.31 12.08
N GLN A 105 18.85 7.11 13.16
CA GLN A 105 19.17 6.62 14.50
C GLN A 105 18.06 5.72 15.04
N ILE A 106 16.79 6.07 14.81
CA ILE A 106 15.63 5.25 15.14
C ILE A 106 15.68 3.90 14.42
N MET A 107 16.09 3.90 13.15
CA MET A 107 16.32 2.68 12.37
C MET A 107 17.48 1.83 12.92
N GLY A 108 18.57 2.47 13.36
CA GLY A 108 19.70 1.78 14.02
C GLY A 108 19.34 1.19 15.39
N MET A 109 18.29 1.67 16.04
CA MET A 109 17.76 1.16 17.32
C MET A 109 17.01 -0.17 17.15
N CYS A 110 16.56 -0.52 15.94
CA CYS A 110 15.82 -1.75 15.67
C CYS A 110 16.64 -3.04 15.91
N ASP A 111 17.93 -3.06 15.56
CA ASP A 111 18.73 -4.29 15.63
C ASP A 111 19.08 -4.69 17.08
N LEU A 112 19.40 -3.69 17.92
CA LEU A 112 19.69 -3.93 19.35
C LEU A 112 18.42 -4.34 20.12
N HIS A 113 17.29 -3.67 19.88
CA HIS A 113 16.02 -4.04 20.52
C HIS A 113 15.50 -5.38 20.01
N ALA A 114 15.63 -5.69 18.72
CA ALA A 114 15.22 -6.98 18.17
C ALA A 114 15.92 -8.16 18.84
N SER A 115 17.17 -8.00 19.31
CA SER A 115 17.90 -9.03 20.06
C SER A 115 17.34 -9.25 21.48
N VAL A 116 16.92 -8.18 22.16
CA VAL A 116 16.36 -8.24 23.52
C VAL A 116 14.88 -8.66 23.48
N VAL A 117 14.12 -8.13 22.51
CA VAL A 117 12.73 -8.46 22.21
C VAL A 117 12.59 -9.92 21.73
N ARG A 118 13.60 -10.47 21.04
CA ARG A 118 13.65 -11.88 20.60
C ARG A 118 13.37 -12.89 21.71
N GLU A 119 13.92 -12.64 22.91
CA GLU A 119 13.76 -13.52 24.07
C GLU A 119 12.50 -13.19 24.92
N ILE A 120 11.90 -12.03 24.67
CA ILE A 120 10.77 -11.47 25.43
C ILE A 120 9.43 -11.75 24.75
N LEU A 121 9.40 -11.87 23.41
CA LEU A 121 8.23 -12.27 22.63
C LEU A 121 7.80 -13.69 23.01
N THR A 122 7.09 -13.81 24.12
CA THR A 122 6.36 -15.00 24.52
C THR A 122 5.39 -15.39 23.43
N ASP A 123 5.25 -16.71 23.19
CA ASP A 123 4.27 -17.29 22.28
C ASP A 123 2.85 -16.82 22.64
N ARG A 124 2.42 -15.70 22.05
CA ARG A 124 1.02 -15.28 22.06
C ARG A 124 0.25 -16.32 21.23
N PRO A 125 -0.89 -16.84 21.70
CA PRO A 125 -1.65 -17.81 20.94
C PRO A 125 -2.04 -17.20 19.59
N VAL A 126 -1.58 -17.83 18.51
CA VAL A 126 -1.95 -17.44 17.15
C VAL A 126 -3.47 -17.60 17.04
N PRO A 127 -4.22 -16.55 16.67
CA PRO A 127 -5.66 -16.68 16.46
C PRO A 127 -5.93 -17.79 15.45
N LEU A 128 -7.01 -18.55 15.64
CA LEU A 128 -7.36 -19.61 14.71
C LEU A 128 -7.74 -18.97 13.36
N LEU A 129 -6.80 -18.98 12.41
CA LEU A 129 -6.98 -18.33 11.12
C LEU A 129 -7.92 -19.15 10.25
N THR A 130 -8.82 -18.46 9.55
CA THR A 130 -9.69 -19.06 8.53
C THR A 130 -8.86 -19.73 7.43
N PRO A 131 -9.33 -20.85 6.87
CA PRO A 131 -8.64 -21.51 5.75
C PRO A 131 -8.34 -20.54 4.60
N GLY A 132 -7.12 -20.62 4.07
CA GLY A 132 -6.66 -19.76 2.96
C GLY A 132 -6.26 -18.34 3.37
N HIS A 133 -6.28 -17.99 4.65
CA HIS A 133 -5.92 -16.64 5.11
C HIS A 133 -4.52 -16.21 4.59
N PRO A 134 -4.34 -14.99 4.05
CA PRO A 134 -3.07 -14.56 3.45
C PRO A 134 -1.84 -14.75 4.33
N VAL A 135 -1.95 -14.44 5.63
CA VAL A 135 -0.88 -14.72 6.63
C VAL A 135 -0.44 -16.18 6.63
N THR A 136 -1.36 -17.14 6.48
CA THR A 136 -0.97 -18.57 6.42
C THR A 136 -0.16 -18.87 5.17
N THR A 137 -0.45 -18.20 4.05
CA THR A 137 0.36 -18.31 2.84
C THR A 137 1.75 -17.76 3.10
N PHE A 138 1.89 -16.53 3.60
CA PHE A 138 3.18 -15.94 3.93
C PHE A 138 3.99 -16.82 4.91
N GLN A 139 3.38 -17.33 5.97
CA GLN A 139 4.05 -18.22 6.94
C GLN A 139 4.51 -19.54 6.32
N ARG A 140 3.72 -20.11 5.40
CA ARG A 140 4.14 -21.33 4.69
C ARG A 140 5.28 -21.04 3.74
N GLU A 141 5.28 -19.90 3.07
CA GLU A 141 6.37 -19.46 2.21
C GLU A 141 7.64 -19.24 3.03
N ASN A 142 7.54 -18.56 4.18
CA ASN A 142 8.64 -18.41 5.14
C ASN A 142 9.24 -19.75 5.55
N LYS A 143 8.40 -20.76 5.81
CA LYS A 143 8.87 -22.12 6.09
C LYS A 143 9.58 -22.76 4.89
N ALA A 144 9.08 -22.55 3.67
CA ALA A 144 9.70 -23.04 2.45
C ALA A 144 11.06 -22.36 2.19
N ILE A 145 11.12 -21.04 2.30
CA ILE A 145 12.32 -20.20 2.21
C ILE A 145 13.34 -20.67 3.25
N GLN A 146 12.94 -20.84 4.50
CA GLN A 146 13.82 -21.30 5.57
C GLN A 146 14.44 -22.68 5.27
N LEU A 147 13.64 -23.63 4.80
CA LEU A 147 14.13 -24.95 4.40
C LEU A 147 15.11 -24.82 3.22
N HIS A 148 14.85 -23.91 2.30
CA HIS A 148 15.68 -23.65 1.15
C HIS A 148 17.03 -23.04 1.51
N CYS A 149 17.04 -22.03 2.41
CA CYS A 149 18.25 -21.47 3.00
C CYS A 149 19.10 -22.54 3.70
N GLN A 150 18.48 -23.50 4.41
CA GLN A 150 19.21 -24.61 5.03
C GLN A 150 19.89 -25.53 4.00
N LYS A 151 19.23 -25.81 2.87
CA LYS A 151 19.83 -26.59 1.77
C LYS A 151 20.99 -25.83 1.14
N LEU A 152 20.80 -24.54 0.84
CA LEU A 152 21.82 -23.69 0.24
C LEU A 152 23.03 -23.55 1.14
N ARG A 153 22.84 -23.35 2.45
CA ARG A 153 23.93 -23.33 3.44
C ARG A 153 24.78 -24.60 3.42
N LYS A 154 24.14 -25.77 3.32
CA LYS A 154 24.85 -27.06 3.21
C LYS A 154 25.62 -27.20 1.89
N ALA A 155 25.05 -26.73 0.79
CA ALA A 155 25.71 -26.75 -0.53
C ALA A 155 26.95 -25.82 -0.53
N LEU A 156 26.82 -24.61 0.01
CA LEU A 156 27.92 -23.66 0.15
C LEU A 156 29.02 -24.18 1.07
N ALA A 157 28.68 -24.79 2.20
CA ALA A 157 29.66 -25.42 3.09
C ALA A 157 30.44 -26.55 2.39
N SER A 158 29.79 -27.26 1.46
CA SER A 158 30.42 -28.35 0.70
C SER A 158 31.45 -27.87 -0.33
N LEU A 159 31.55 -26.57 -0.60
CA LEU A 159 32.58 -25.99 -1.48
C LEU A 159 33.99 -26.10 -0.90
N GLN A 160 34.12 -26.29 0.41
CA GLN A 160 35.41 -26.43 1.10
C GLN A 160 36.09 -27.79 0.86
N THR A 161 35.42 -28.73 0.18
CA THR A 161 35.99 -30.04 -0.13
C THR A 161 37.25 -29.94 -0.99
N GLU A 162 38.23 -30.82 -0.75
CA GLU A 162 39.45 -30.93 -1.57
C GLU A 162 39.20 -31.64 -2.92
N ASP A 163 38.15 -32.45 -3.01
CA ASP A 163 37.76 -33.18 -4.22
C ASP A 163 37.19 -32.24 -5.31
N PRO A 164 37.85 -32.08 -6.47
CA PRO A 164 37.39 -31.20 -7.56
C PRO A 164 36.01 -31.55 -8.12
N GLU A 165 35.66 -32.84 -8.19
CA GLU A 165 34.40 -33.28 -8.79
C GLU A 165 33.24 -33.02 -7.83
N ALA A 166 33.43 -33.33 -6.54
CA ALA A 166 32.49 -32.96 -5.48
C ALA A 166 32.31 -31.43 -5.37
N ARG A 167 33.38 -30.65 -5.50
CA ARG A 167 33.32 -29.18 -5.46
C ARG A 167 32.52 -28.61 -6.64
N ARG A 168 32.73 -29.14 -7.85
CA ARG A 168 31.97 -28.74 -9.03
C ARG A 168 30.48 -28.98 -8.82
N LYS A 169 30.12 -30.18 -8.33
CA LYS A 169 28.73 -30.52 -8.01
C LYS A 169 28.14 -29.60 -6.94
N ALA A 170 28.88 -29.30 -5.88
CA ALA A 170 28.43 -28.37 -4.83
C ALA A 170 28.21 -26.95 -5.35
N LEU A 171 29.05 -26.48 -6.28
CA LEU A 171 28.88 -25.19 -6.94
C LEU A 171 27.61 -25.14 -7.80
N ASP A 172 27.39 -26.17 -8.63
CA ASP A 172 26.20 -26.25 -9.48
C ASP A 172 24.92 -26.34 -8.63
N THR A 173 24.92 -27.16 -7.58
CA THR A 173 23.82 -27.21 -6.60
C THR A 173 23.61 -25.88 -5.88
N SER A 174 24.67 -25.15 -5.53
CA SER A 174 24.53 -23.83 -4.89
C SER A 174 23.89 -22.81 -5.83
N ARG A 175 24.24 -22.85 -7.13
CA ARG A 175 23.64 -21.98 -8.16
C ARG A 175 22.17 -22.29 -8.37
N GLU A 176 21.81 -23.57 -8.50
CA GLU A 176 20.42 -24.02 -8.65
C GLU A 176 19.57 -23.58 -7.45
N LEU A 177 20.04 -23.87 -6.22
CA LEU A 177 19.33 -23.49 -5.00
C LEU A 177 19.20 -21.98 -4.85
N LEU A 178 20.24 -21.19 -5.17
CA LEU A 178 20.12 -19.74 -5.13
C LEU A 178 19.13 -19.22 -6.18
N HIS A 179 19.17 -19.75 -7.41
CA HIS A 179 18.23 -19.35 -8.45
C HIS A 179 16.78 -19.59 -8.02
N GLU A 180 16.50 -20.75 -7.40
CA GLU A 180 15.19 -21.04 -6.80
C GLU A 180 14.87 -20.08 -5.64
N LEU A 181 15.85 -19.72 -4.79
CA LEU A 181 15.64 -18.79 -3.67
C LEU A 181 15.27 -17.37 -4.14
N MET A 182 15.71 -16.94 -5.32
CA MET A 182 15.37 -15.62 -5.87
C MET A 182 13.85 -15.42 -6.08
N ASP A 183 13.07 -16.51 -6.05
CA ASP A 183 11.61 -16.45 -6.03
C ASP A 183 11.04 -15.73 -4.80
N ILE A 184 11.87 -15.48 -3.77
CA ILE A 184 11.58 -14.64 -2.60
C ILE A 184 11.09 -13.23 -2.97
N GLU A 185 11.48 -12.72 -4.14
CA GLU A 185 11.04 -11.42 -4.63
C GLU A 185 9.50 -11.31 -4.68
N LYS A 186 8.81 -12.39 -5.06
CA LYS A 186 7.33 -12.40 -5.09
C LYS A 186 6.73 -12.26 -3.69
N HIS A 187 7.40 -12.82 -2.68
CA HIS A 187 6.97 -12.70 -1.28
C HIS A 187 7.11 -11.26 -0.81
N TYR A 188 8.25 -10.63 -1.07
CA TYR A 188 8.50 -9.23 -0.72
C TYR A 188 7.58 -8.28 -1.46
N GLN A 189 7.36 -8.44 -2.77
CA GLN A 189 6.42 -7.59 -3.51
C GLN A 189 5.00 -7.64 -2.95
N ARG A 190 4.46 -8.82 -2.62
CA ARG A 190 3.13 -8.88 -1.97
C ARG A 190 3.13 -8.24 -0.59
N LYS A 191 4.20 -8.37 0.17
CA LYS A 191 4.34 -7.74 1.48
C LYS A 191 4.40 -6.21 1.35
N GLU A 192 5.22 -5.71 0.43
CA GLU A 192 5.50 -4.30 0.18
C GLU A 192 4.32 -3.57 -0.46
N ASP A 193 3.79 -4.10 -1.56
CA ASP A 193 2.77 -3.41 -2.34
C ASP A 193 1.36 -3.61 -1.78
N LEU A 194 1.10 -4.71 -1.06
CA LEU A 194 -0.24 -5.01 -0.52
C LEU A 194 -0.31 -4.84 1.00
N LEU A 195 0.49 -5.60 1.76
CA LEU A 195 0.36 -5.60 3.21
C LEU A 195 0.75 -4.26 3.83
N PHE A 196 1.89 -3.69 3.43
CA PHE A 196 2.32 -2.37 3.92
C PHE A 196 1.36 -1.28 3.49
N SER A 197 0.91 -1.26 2.23
CA SER A 197 -0.09 -0.30 1.74
C SER A 197 -1.34 -0.24 2.62
N ILE A 198 -1.83 -1.39 3.12
CA ILE A 198 -2.99 -1.41 4.01
C ILE A 198 -2.62 -0.98 5.44
N LEU A 199 -1.50 -1.44 5.98
CA LEU A 199 -1.01 -0.99 7.30
C LEU A 199 -0.85 0.55 7.36
N GLU A 200 -0.38 1.15 6.27
CA GLU A 200 -0.22 2.60 6.14
C GLU A 200 -1.56 3.35 6.12
N ARG A 201 -2.62 2.76 5.55
CA ARG A 201 -3.99 3.30 5.66
C ARG A 201 -4.46 3.38 7.12
N HIS A 202 -3.96 2.48 7.98
CA HIS A 202 -4.19 2.48 9.43
C HIS A 202 -3.17 3.34 10.20
N GLY A 203 -2.33 4.14 9.51
CA GLY A 203 -1.35 5.03 10.13
C GLY A 203 -0.05 4.35 10.56
N ILE A 204 0.12 3.04 10.31
CA ILE A 204 1.31 2.28 10.65
C ILE A 204 2.31 2.38 9.49
N THR A 205 3.15 3.41 9.51
CA THR A 205 4.11 3.71 8.43
C THR A 205 5.57 3.41 8.79
N GLY A 206 5.94 3.51 10.08
CA GLY A 206 7.31 3.27 10.56
C GLY A 206 7.79 1.83 10.31
N PRO A 207 7.09 0.81 10.86
CA PRO A 207 7.45 -0.59 10.66
C PRO A 207 7.52 -1.01 9.19
N SER A 208 6.59 -0.55 8.35
CA SER A 208 6.57 -0.82 6.91
C SER A 208 7.85 -0.33 6.21
N LYS A 209 8.27 0.91 6.48
CA LYS A 209 9.51 1.47 5.89
C LYS A 209 10.78 0.77 6.36
N VAL A 210 10.85 0.43 7.65
CA VAL A 210 12.01 -0.29 8.21
C VAL A 210 12.13 -1.69 7.61
N MET A 211 11.00 -2.39 7.49
CA MET A 211 10.98 -3.73 6.89
C MET A 211 11.36 -3.68 5.41
N TRP A 212 10.84 -2.71 4.64
CA TRP A 212 11.23 -2.51 3.24
C TRP A 212 12.75 -2.29 3.11
N ALA A 213 13.34 -1.39 3.89
CA ALA A 213 14.78 -1.16 3.85
C ALA A 213 15.60 -2.42 4.15
N LYS A 214 15.08 -3.31 5.02
CA LYS A 214 15.69 -4.60 5.30
C LYS A 214 15.46 -5.62 4.17
N ASP A 215 14.35 -5.56 3.45
CA ASP A 215 14.13 -6.34 2.23
C ASP A 215 15.14 -5.97 1.14
N ASP A 216 15.41 -4.67 0.98
CA ASP A 216 16.44 -4.17 0.05
C ASP A 216 17.84 -4.65 0.45
N GLU A 217 18.18 -4.64 1.75
CA GLU A 217 19.43 -5.21 2.25
C GLU A 217 19.55 -6.72 1.91
N VAL A 218 18.46 -7.47 2.06
CA VAL A 218 18.42 -8.89 1.67
C VAL A 218 18.63 -9.05 0.16
N ARG A 219 17.96 -8.24 -0.67
CA ARG A 219 18.11 -8.26 -2.14
C ARG A 219 19.56 -8.01 -2.53
N ASP A 220 20.20 -7.00 -1.95
CA ASP A 220 21.59 -6.65 -2.23
C ASP A 220 22.54 -7.80 -1.87
N LEU A 221 22.36 -8.42 -0.71
CA LEU A 221 23.18 -9.56 -0.27
C LEU A 221 22.98 -10.81 -1.15
N LEU A 222 21.73 -11.11 -1.55
CA LEU A 222 21.45 -12.23 -2.46
C LEU A 222 22.04 -11.99 -3.86
N ASN A 223 21.96 -10.75 -4.37
CA ASN A 223 22.58 -10.35 -5.64
C ASN A 223 24.11 -10.41 -5.58
N ALA A 224 24.71 -10.03 -4.45
CA ALA A 224 26.14 -10.18 -4.22
C ALA A 224 26.56 -11.66 -4.22
N LEU A 225 25.82 -12.52 -3.51
CA LEU A 225 26.06 -13.97 -3.51
C LEU A 225 25.90 -14.56 -4.93
N GLN A 226 24.89 -14.13 -5.68
CA GLN A 226 24.66 -14.56 -7.06
C GLN A 226 25.85 -14.19 -7.96
N THR A 227 26.32 -12.95 -7.86
CA THR A 227 27.49 -12.45 -8.60
C THR A 227 28.71 -13.31 -8.30
N CYS A 228 28.99 -13.59 -7.01
CA CYS A 228 30.11 -14.41 -6.60
C CYS A 228 30.02 -15.86 -7.13
N LEU A 229 28.83 -16.47 -7.11
CA LEU A 229 28.62 -17.82 -7.64
C LEU A 229 28.73 -17.88 -9.18
N GLN A 230 28.55 -16.77 -9.88
CA GLN A 230 28.62 -16.68 -11.34
C GLN A 230 30.02 -16.29 -11.86
N LEU A 231 31.00 -16.03 -11.00
CA LEU A 231 32.36 -15.70 -11.42
C LEU A 231 32.93 -16.80 -12.35
N PRO A 232 33.62 -16.41 -13.43
CA PRO A 232 34.30 -17.35 -14.31
C PRO A 232 35.56 -17.89 -13.63
N ASP A 233 35.76 -19.22 -13.69
CA ASP A 233 36.94 -19.94 -13.21
C ASP A 233 37.43 -19.54 -11.78
N PRO A 234 36.56 -19.54 -10.76
CA PRO A 234 36.94 -19.20 -9.40
C PRO A 234 37.93 -20.21 -8.83
N SER A 235 38.93 -19.73 -8.10
CA SER A 235 39.90 -20.58 -7.42
C SER A 235 39.24 -21.40 -6.30
N PRO A 236 39.82 -22.55 -5.93
CA PRO A 236 39.33 -23.35 -4.80
C PRO A 236 39.21 -22.56 -3.50
N GLN A 237 40.15 -21.65 -3.24
CA GLN A 237 40.19 -20.82 -2.04
C GLN A 237 39.06 -19.79 -2.04
N GLU A 238 38.77 -19.15 -3.18
CA GLU A 238 37.64 -18.23 -3.30
C GLU A 238 36.31 -18.95 -3.06
N LEU A 239 36.12 -20.15 -3.67
CA LEU A 239 34.92 -20.96 -3.46
C LEU A 239 34.74 -21.39 -2.00
N ALA A 240 35.83 -21.76 -1.31
CA ALA A 240 35.80 -22.17 0.08
C ALA A 240 35.39 -21.03 1.04
N LEU A 241 35.64 -19.78 0.65
CA LEU A 241 35.27 -18.58 1.41
C LEU A 241 33.85 -18.10 1.16
N LEU A 242 33.21 -18.49 0.04
CA LEU A 242 31.86 -18.00 -0.30
C LEU A 242 30.83 -18.28 0.81
N GLY A 243 30.80 -19.51 1.32
CA GLY A 243 29.92 -19.91 2.43
C GLY A 243 30.08 -19.03 3.67
N PRO A 244 31.25 -19.03 4.34
CA PRO A 244 31.46 -18.29 5.60
C PRO A 244 31.49 -16.76 5.47
N THR A 245 31.38 -16.20 4.27
CA THR A 245 31.38 -14.75 4.03
C THR A 245 30.02 -14.28 3.51
N VAL A 246 29.92 -14.05 2.20
CA VAL A 246 28.70 -13.52 1.55
C VAL A 246 27.52 -14.49 1.68
N GLY A 247 27.78 -15.81 1.68
CA GLY A 247 26.76 -16.84 1.85
C GLY A 247 26.05 -16.75 3.20
N ASP A 248 26.80 -16.80 4.29
CA ASP A 248 26.23 -16.72 5.64
C ASP A 248 25.59 -15.36 5.90
N ALA A 249 26.18 -14.25 5.43
CA ALA A 249 25.57 -12.93 5.54
C ALA A 249 24.20 -12.86 4.85
N ALA A 250 24.09 -13.32 3.60
CA ALA A 250 22.83 -13.31 2.86
C ALA A 250 21.78 -14.23 3.49
N LEU A 251 22.16 -15.47 3.86
CA LEU A 251 21.22 -16.43 4.44
C LEU A 251 20.78 -16.08 5.86
N GLU A 252 21.63 -15.41 6.63
CA GLU A 252 21.25 -14.89 7.94
C GLU A 252 20.28 -13.72 7.82
N ALA A 253 20.51 -12.78 6.87
CA ALA A 253 19.60 -11.67 6.62
C ALA A 253 18.19 -12.16 6.23
N VAL A 254 18.09 -13.18 5.36
CA VAL A 254 16.80 -13.82 5.03
C VAL A 254 16.16 -14.46 6.26
N THR A 255 16.95 -15.17 7.08
CA THR A 255 16.46 -15.85 8.29
C THR A 255 15.95 -14.83 9.33
N GLU A 256 16.63 -13.69 9.44
CA GLU A 256 16.22 -12.59 10.31
C GLU A 256 14.93 -11.92 9.82
N MET A 257 14.77 -11.74 8.51
CA MET A 257 13.54 -11.21 7.93
C MET A 257 12.34 -12.11 8.25
N ILE A 258 12.47 -13.43 8.03
CA ILE A 258 11.43 -14.41 8.38
C ILE A 258 11.04 -14.29 9.87
N PHE A 259 12.02 -14.13 10.75
CA PHE A 259 11.76 -13.94 12.17
C PHE A 259 10.95 -12.66 12.42
N LYS A 260 11.36 -11.52 11.84
CA LYS A 260 10.65 -10.23 11.99
C LYS A 260 9.23 -10.33 11.46
N GLU A 261 9.02 -11.00 10.35
CA GLU A 261 7.71 -11.21 9.76
C GLU A 261 6.79 -12.04 10.67
N ASP A 262 7.23 -13.25 11.03
CA ASP A 262 6.43 -14.21 11.80
C ASP A 262 6.15 -13.72 13.22
N ARG A 263 7.08 -12.98 13.83
CA ARG A 263 7.02 -12.62 15.24
C ARG A 263 6.59 -11.19 15.51
N ILE A 264 6.66 -10.31 14.51
CA ILE A 264 6.37 -8.87 14.68
C ILE A 264 5.32 -8.43 13.66
N LEU A 265 5.62 -8.52 12.36
CA LEU A 265 4.77 -7.95 11.31
C LEU A 265 3.40 -8.64 11.23
N PHE A 266 3.35 -9.96 11.11
CA PHE A 266 2.08 -10.67 10.94
C PHE A 266 1.19 -10.60 12.19
N PRO A 267 1.72 -10.75 13.43
CA PRO A 267 0.91 -10.50 14.63
C PRO A 267 0.33 -9.08 14.67
N MET A 268 1.12 -8.06 14.35
CA MET A 268 0.66 -6.67 14.28
C MET A 268 -0.44 -6.51 13.22
N ALA A 269 -0.23 -7.04 12.02
CA ALA A 269 -1.20 -6.96 10.94
C ALA A 269 -2.51 -7.67 11.29
N LEU A 270 -2.47 -8.85 11.92
CA LEU A 270 -3.66 -9.56 12.36
C LEU A 270 -4.48 -8.79 13.41
N GLN A 271 -3.82 -7.96 14.22
CA GLN A 271 -4.50 -7.10 15.20
C GLN A 271 -5.08 -5.83 14.59
N THR A 272 -4.61 -5.45 13.40
CA THR A 272 -4.96 -4.17 12.75
C THR A 272 -6.00 -4.35 11.65
N LEU A 273 -5.76 -5.31 10.75
CA LEU A 273 -6.53 -5.46 9.51
C LEU A 273 -7.84 -6.21 9.72
N THR A 274 -8.88 -5.76 9.03
CA THR A 274 -10.18 -6.42 8.94
C THR A 274 -10.15 -7.62 8.00
N ALA A 275 -11.15 -8.51 8.12
CA ALA A 275 -11.29 -9.66 7.21
C ALA A 275 -11.46 -9.23 5.74
N VAL A 276 -12.10 -8.09 5.48
CA VAL A 276 -12.30 -7.56 4.11
C VAL A 276 -10.98 -7.09 3.50
N GLU A 277 -10.14 -6.42 4.28
CA GLU A 277 -8.81 -5.97 3.84
C GLU A 277 -7.87 -7.16 3.58
N TRP A 278 -7.95 -8.23 4.37
CA TRP A 278 -7.29 -9.49 4.03
C TRP A 278 -7.83 -10.09 2.72
N GLY A 279 -9.12 -9.86 2.41
CA GLY A 279 -9.73 -10.17 1.13
C GLY A 279 -9.10 -9.39 -0.03
N GLU A 280 -8.88 -8.08 0.16
CA GLU A 280 -8.22 -7.22 -0.80
C GLU A 280 -6.79 -7.69 -1.10
N ILE A 281 -6.00 -8.01 -0.05
CA ILE A 281 -4.65 -8.58 -0.20
C ILE A 281 -4.71 -9.86 -1.01
N TRP A 282 -5.65 -10.76 -0.67
CA TRP A 282 -5.79 -12.03 -1.36
C TRP A 282 -6.13 -11.85 -2.85
N GLU A 283 -7.07 -10.96 -3.19
CA GLU A 283 -7.53 -10.78 -4.57
C GLU A 283 -6.47 -10.19 -5.48
N GLN A 284 -5.60 -9.34 -4.94
CA GLN A 284 -4.50 -8.73 -5.70
C GLN A 284 -3.23 -9.59 -5.73
N SER A 285 -3.04 -10.51 -4.78
CA SER A 285 -1.84 -11.37 -4.69
C SER A 285 -1.46 -12.10 -6.00
N PRO A 286 -2.39 -12.65 -6.81
CA PRO A 286 -2.05 -13.37 -8.03
C PRO A 286 -1.27 -12.55 -9.07
N GLN A 287 -1.37 -11.22 -9.07
CA GLN A 287 -0.63 -10.38 -10.02
C GLN A 287 0.89 -10.40 -9.78
N PHE A 288 1.32 -10.69 -8.55
CA PHE A 288 2.72 -10.85 -8.16
C PHE A 288 3.19 -12.31 -8.22
N GLY A 289 2.26 -13.27 -8.20
CA GLY A 289 2.55 -14.71 -8.13
C GLY A 289 2.77 -15.20 -6.70
N TRP A 290 3.34 -16.40 -6.54
CA TRP A 290 3.59 -17.08 -5.25
C TRP A 290 5.05 -17.52 -5.14
N CYS A 291 5.61 -17.49 -3.92
CA CYS A 291 7.01 -17.79 -3.65
C CYS A 291 7.19 -19.25 -3.22
N LEU A 292 7.88 -20.06 -4.04
CA LEU A 292 8.22 -21.48 -3.82
C LEU A 292 7.04 -22.45 -3.64
N ILE A 293 5.89 -21.99 -3.17
CA ILE A 293 4.70 -22.76 -2.89
C ILE A 293 3.46 -21.97 -3.29
N GLU A 294 2.45 -22.67 -3.78
CA GLU A 294 1.13 -22.07 -4.02
C GLU A 294 0.20 -22.27 -2.82
N PRO A 295 -0.78 -21.37 -2.61
CA PRO A 295 -1.76 -21.56 -1.57
C PRO A 295 -2.79 -22.64 -1.94
N ASP A 296 -3.08 -23.55 -1.01
CA ASP A 296 -3.97 -24.69 -1.27
C ASP A 296 -5.46 -24.32 -1.33
N THR A 297 -5.84 -23.18 -0.75
CA THR A 297 -7.25 -22.81 -0.57
C THR A 297 -7.42 -21.32 -0.76
N ARG A 298 -8.45 -20.94 -1.52
CA ARG A 298 -8.81 -19.53 -1.71
C ARG A 298 -9.28 -18.93 -0.39
N TYR A 299 -8.72 -17.78 0.01
CA TYR A 299 -9.30 -16.99 1.08
C TYR A 299 -10.71 -16.52 0.71
N ARG A 300 -11.66 -16.71 1.63
CA ARG A 300 -12.98 -16.09 1.55
C ARG A 300 -13.22 -15.39 2.87
N PRO A 301 -13.36 -14.05 2.88
CA PRO A 301 -13.71 -13.34 4.10
C PRO A 301 -15.06 -13.89 4.61
N PRO A 302 -15.21 -14.15 5.91
CA PRO A 302 -16.44 -14.72 6.46
C PRO A 302 -17.64 -13.82 6.15
N PRO A 303 -18.75 -14.36 5.61
CA PRO A 303 -19.96 -13.57 5.42
C PRO A 303 -20.50 -13.14 6.80
N ASN A 304 -20.74 -11.84 6.97
CA ASN A 304 -21.28 -11.21 8.19
C ASN A 304 -20.31 -11.03 9.38
N LEU A 305 -18.99 -11.18 9.21
CA LEU A 305 -18.07 -10.47 10.10
C LEU A 305 -18.04 -9.03 9.59
N GLU A 306 -18.62 -8.14 10.40
CA GLU A 306 -18.81 -6.73 10.11
C GLU A 306 -17.55 -6.07 9.52
N GLN A 307 -17.75 -5.01 8.73
CA GLN A 307 -16.74 -4.01 8.37
C GLN A 307 -16.31 -3.25 9.62
N GLU A 308 -15.87 -3.98 10.62
CA GLU A 308 -15.64 -3.50 11.97
C GLU A 308 -14.23 -3.95 12.34
N ALA A 309 -13.43 -2.97 12.74
CA ALA A 309 -12.06 -3.19 13.13
C ALA A 309 -12.01 -4.21 14.28
N PRO A 310 -10.92 -4.97 14.44
CA PRO A 310 -10.79 -5.88 15.58
C PRO A 310 -11.15 -5.19 16.91
N GLU A 311 -11.78 -5.91 17.85
CA GLU A 311 -12.16 -5.37 19.18
C GLU A 311 -11.08 -4.50 19.87
N PRO A 312 -9.78 -4.86 19.84
CA PRO A 312 -8.72 -4.01 20.39
C PRO A 312 -8.65 -2.62 19.72
N VAL A 313 -8.88 -2.56 18.41
CA VAL A 313 -8.84 -1.34 17.60
C VAL A 313 -10.09 -0.49 17.84
N LYS A 314 -11.26 -1.11 18.06
CA LYS A 314 -12.49 -0.42 18.48
C LYS A 314 -12.37 0.16 19.88
N GLU A 315 -11.97 -0.65 20.85
CA GLU A 315 -11.77 -0.19 22.23
C GLU A 315 -10.75 0.96 22.28
N GLN A 316 -9.72 0.92 21.45
CA GLN A 316 -8.72 1.97 21.36
C GLN A 316 -9.28 3.26 20.73
N ALA A 317 -10.01 3.16 19.62
CA ALA A 317 -10.59 4.31 18.94
C ALA A 317 -11.69 5.00 19.76
N ASP A 318 -12.52 4.21 20.44
CA ASP A 318 -13.53 4.71 21.37
C ASP A 318 -12.90 5.40 22.58
N ARG A 319 -11.76 4.88 23.08
CA ARG A 319 -11.00 5.51 24.18
C ARG A 319 -10.30 6.81 23.77
N GLU A 320 -9.89 6.93 22.51
CA GLU A 320 -9.17 8.10 21.98
C GLU A 320 -10.09 9.14 21.31
N GLY A 321 -11.39 8.85 21.21
CA GLY A 321 -12.35 9.71 20.50
C GLY A 321 -12.06 9.81 18.99
N ILE A 322 -11.37 8.81 18.44
CA ILE A 322 -11.00 8.72 17.03
C ILE A 322 -12.10 7.95 16.33
N ALA A 323 -12.70 8.53 15.28
CA ALA A 323 -13.61 7.77 14.43
C ALA A 323 -12.77 6.76 13.62
N LEU A 324 -13.02 5.46 13.82
CA LEU A 324 -12.44 4.42 12.98
C LEU A 324 -12.91 4.64 11.54
N ASN A 325 -12.00 5.08 10.69
CA ASN A 325 -12.26 5.19 9.27
C ASN A 325 -12.06 3.81 8.64
N ILE A 326 -13.03 2.92 8.84
CA ILE A 326 -13.06 1.63 8.15
C ILE A 326 -13.45 1.94 6.72
N MET A 327 -12.44 2.20 5.91
CA MET A 327 -12.63 2.62 4.53
C MET A 327 -13.04 1.42 3.69
N PRO A 328 -14.13 1.50 2.90
CA PRO A 328 -14.45 0.47 1.94
C PRO A 328 -13.30 0.34 0.90
N PRO A 329 -13.14 -0.84 0.27
CA PRO A 329 -11.94 -1.30 -0.47
C PRO A 329 -11.65 -0.56 -1.80
N ALA A 330 -12.00 0.72 -1.92
CA ALA A 330 -11.76 1.54 -3.10
C ALA A 330 -11.28 2.97 -2.80
N ALA A 331 -11.09 3.33 -1.53
CA ALA A 331 -10.67 4.68 -1.14
C ALA A 331 -9.42 4.60 -0.25
N GLY A 332 -8.25 4.50 -0.87
CA GLY A 332 -7.00 4.79 -0.19
C GLY A 332 -6.95 6.28 0.16
N GLY A 333 -6.91 6.59 1.46
CA GLY A 333 -6.95 7.96 1.98
C GLY A 333 -8.38 8.48 2.15
N SER A 334 -8.54 9.49 3.02
CA SER A 334 -9.81 10.16 3.39
C SER A 334 -10.90 10.07 2.32
N ALA A 335 -12.14 9.73 2.71
CA ALA A 335 -13.28 9.54 1.81
C ALA A 335 -13.25 10.53 0.63
N PRO A 336 -13.41 10.06 -0.62
CA PRO A 336 -13.18 10.88 -1.78
C PRO A 336 -14.01 12.17 -1.70
N PRO A 337 -13.44 13.33 -2.03
CA PRO A 337 -14.14 14.60 -1.96
C PRO A 337 -15.52 14.50 -2.61
N GLN A 338 -16.54 15.12 -2.01
CA GLN A 338 -17.89 15.13 -2.60
C GLN A 338 -17.82 15.59 -4.07
N GLY A 339 -18.42 14.81 -4.98
CA GLY A 339 -18.40 15.07 -6.42
C GLY A 339 -17.24 14.41 -7.19
N SER A 340 -16.48 13.50 -6.56
CA SER A 340 -15.47 12.69 -7.24
C SER A 340 -16.10 11.61 -8.12
N LEU A 341 -15.49 11.37 -9.27
CA LEU A 341 -15.76 10.21 -10.12
C LEU A 341 -14.97 9.01 -9.59
N LEU A 342 -15.66 7.88 -9.41
CA LEU A 342 -15.06 6.63 -8.95
C LEU A 342 -14.66 5.77 -10.14
N PHE A 343 -13.44 5.25 -10.10
CA PHE A 343 -12.86 4.31 -11.04
C PHE A 343 -12.51 3.02 -10.29
N PRO A 344 -12.35 1.88 -10.99
CA PRO A 344 -11.86 0.64 -10.36
C PRO A 344 -10.49 0.79 -9.68
N THR A 345 -9.69 1.78 -10.11
CA THR A 345 -8.31 2.01 -9.65
C THR A 345 -8.16 3.27 -8.77
N GLY A 346 -9.25 3.91 -8.36
CA GLY A 346 -9.20 5.10 -7.50
C GLY A 346 -10.31 6.10 -7.78
N SER A 347 -10.09 7.36 -7.43
CA SER A 347 -11.08 8.42 -7.65
C SER A 347 -10.43 9.73 -8.07
N LEU A 348 -11.16 10.51 -8.88
CA LEU A 348 -10.72 11.83 -9.31
C LEU A 348 -11.87 12.82 -9.22
N THR A 349 -11.59 14.03 -8.74
CA THR A 349 -12.50 15.16 -8.94
C THR A 349 -12.54 15.56 -10.41
N LEU A 350 -13.62 16.22 -10.84
CA LEU A 350 -13.73 16.74 -12.22
C LEU A 350 -12.60 17.71 -12.58
N ASP A 351 -12.12 18.50 -11.62
CA ASP A 351 -11.05 19.47 -11.88
C ASP A 351 -9.67 18.79 -12.00
N GLN A 352 -9.40 17.74 -11.23
CA GLN A 352 -8.22 16.90 -11.45
C GLN A 352 -8.26 16.21 -12.82
N LEU A 353 -9.42 15.69 -13.23
CA LEU A 353 -9.57 15.06 -14.54
C LEU A 353 -9.32 16.06 -15.70
N LYS A 354 -9.83 17.30 -15.59
CA LYS A 354 -9.51 18.37 -16.54
C LYS A 354 -8.02 18.72 -16.55
N ALA A 355 -7.39 18.82 -15.38
CA ALA A 355 -5.96 19.11 -15.25
C ALA A 355 -5.11 18.02 -15.92
N ILE A 356 -5.47 16.75 -15.73
CA ILE A 356 -4.81 15.63 -16.43
C ILE A 356 -4.94 15.80 -17.95
N PHE A 357 -6.16 15.98 -18.48
CA PHE A 357 -6.37 16.10 -19.93
C PHE A 357 -5.67 17.32 -20.56
N THR A 358 -5.46 18.39 -19.80
CA THR A 358 -4.72 19.58 -20.26
C THR A 358 -3.21 19.44 -20.15
N THR A 359 -2.71 18.45 -19.39
CA THR A 359 -1.27 18.22 -19.15
C THR A 359 -0.70 17.09 -20.01
N LEU A 360 -1.52 16.11 -20.41
CA LEU A 360 -1.07 14.97 -21.20
C LEU A 360 -0.32 15.44 -22.47
N PRO A 361 0.79 14.77 -22.85
CA PRO A 361 1.57 15.12 -24.05
C PRO A 361 0.88 14.67 -25.36
N VAL A 362 -0.44 14.47 -25.32
CA VAL A 362 -1.26 14.02 -26.45
C VAL A 362 -2.56 14.82 -26.52
N ASP A 363 -3.01 15.09 -27.74
CA ASP A 363 -4.35 15.61 -28.00
C ASP A 363 -5.34 14.47 -28.14
N LEU A 364 -6.46 14.58 -27.43
CA LEU A 364 -7.57 13.64 -27.50
C LEU A 364 -8.74 14.28 -28.24
N THR A 365 -9.40 13.51 -29.09
CA THR A 365 -10.75 13.81 -29.61
C THR A 365 -11.61 12.55 -29.46
N PHE A 366 -12.70 12.64 -28.72
CA PHE A 366 -13.65 11.53 -28.57
C PHE A 366 -14.88 11.76 -29.45
N ILE A 367 -15.21 10.72 -30.22
CA ILE A 367 -16.37 10.61 -31.09
C ILE A 367 -17.24 9.48 -30.53
N ASP A 368 -18.51 9.75 -30.27
CA ASP A 368 -19.42 8.74 -29.69
C ASP A 368 -19.90 7.70 -30.71
N ALA A 369 -20.70 6.74 -30.24
CA ALA A 369 -21.31 5.71 -31.08
C ALA A 369 -22.27 6.24 -32.17
N ASP A 370 -22.69 7.51 -32.11
CA ASP A 370 -23.50 8.20 -33.13
C ASP A 370 -22.64 9.01 -34.14
N ASP A 371 -21.33 8.80 -34.11
CA ASP A 371 -20.31 9.47 -34.91
C ASP A 371 -20.21 10.99 -34.64
N ARG A 372 -20.61 11.44 -33.45
CA ARG A 372 -20.57 12.85 -33.05
C ARG A 372 -19.40 13.14 -32.15
N VAL A 373 -18.71 14.25 -32.42
CA VAL A 373 -17.64 14.73 -31.54
C VAL A 373 -18.23 15.14 -30.20
N ARG A 374 -17.81 14.52 -29.10
CA ARG A 374 -18.31 14.83 -27.74
C ARG A 374 -17.31 15.53 -26.87
N PHE A 375 -16.03 15.31 -27.13
CA PHE A 375 -14.97 15.85 -26.30
C PHE A 375 -13.69 16.03 -27.11
N PHE A 376 -12.90 17.03 -26.73
CA PHE A 376 -11.49 17.12 -27.12
C PHE A 376 -10.70 17.76 -25.97
N SER A 377 -9.42 17.39 -25.81
CA SER A 377 -8.54 17.98 -24.79
C SER A 377 -7.91 19.31 -25.24
N GLU A 378 -7.58 20.20 -24.32
CA GLU A 378 -6.85 21.45 -24.61
C GLU A 378 -5.41 21.32 -24.07
N GLY A 379 -4.59 20.49 -24.73
CA GLY A 379 -3.16 20.34 -24.38
C GLY A 379 -2.31 21.55 -24.81
N PRO A 380 -1.12 21.76 -24.21
CA PRO A 380 -0.31 22.96 -24.43
C PRO A 380 0.23 23.08 -25.86
N ASP A 381 0.53 21.95 -26.51
CA ASP A 381 1.19 21.89 -27.82
C ASP A 381 0.31 21.30 -28.93
N ARG A 382 -1.01 21.53 -28.84
CA ARG A 382 -2.01 20.92 -29.72
C ARG A 382 -1.64 21.02 -31.20
N VAL A 383 -1.59 19.88 -31.89
CA VAL A 383 -1.16 19.81 -33.30
C VAL A 383 -2.21 20.40 -34.22
N PHE A 384 -3.47 20.04 -34.00
CA PHE A 384 -4.59 20.48 -34.83
C PHE A 384 -5.59 21.26 -34.00
N VAL A 385 -5.69 22.57 -34.25
CA VAL A 385 -6.64 23.44 -33.57
C VAL A 385 -8.07 22.92 -33.76
N ARG A 386 -8.86 22.91 -32.68
CA ARG A 386 -10.30 22.60 -32.71
C ARG A 386 -11.08 23.77 -32.14
N ALA A 387 -12.14 24.17 -32.85
CA ALA A 387 -13.09 25.16 -32.33
C ALA A 387 -14.15 24.45 -31.49
N LYS A 388 -14.58 25.04 -30.38
CA LYS A 388 -15.66 24.50 -29.52
C LYS A 388 -16.97 24.23 -30.28
N ALA A 389 -17.19 24.93 -31.39
CA ALA A 389 -18.34 24.71 -32.29
C ALA A 389 -18.37 23.31 -32.95
N VAL A 390 -17.29 22.52 -32.86
CA VAL A 390 -17.26 21.15 -33.37
C VAL A 390 -18.05 20.16 -32.50
N ILE A 391 -18.28 20.48 -31.22
CA ILE A 391 -19.00 19.58 -30.31
C ILE A 391 -20.42 19.34 -30.81
N GLY A 392 -20.80 18.05 -30.89
CA GLY A 392 -22.07 17.56 -31.42
C GLY A 392 -22.11 17.39 -32.94
N ARG A 393 -21.10 17.87 -33.67
CA ARG A 393 -21.02 17.72 -35.13
C ARG A 393 -20.63 16.28 -35.49
N LYS A 394 -21.23 15.76 -36.57
CA LYS A 394 -20.83 14.48 -37.17
C LYS A 394 -19.39 14.55 -37.69
N VAL A 395 -18.58 13.55 -37.37
CA VAL A 395 -17.15 13.49 -37.73
C VAL A 395 -16.91 13.53 -39.25
N GLN A 396 -17.82 12.97 -40.04
CA GLN A 396 -17.78 13.01 -41.50
C GLN A 396 -17.80 14.46 -42.03
N HIS A 397 -18.47 15.38 -41.32
CA HIS A 397 -18.51 16.79 -41.70
C HIS A 397 -17.30 17.59 -41.19
N CYS A 398 -16.45 17.00 -40.35
CA CYS A 398 -15.26 17.64 -39.82
C CYS A 398 -14.04 17.48 -40.74
N HIS A 399 -14.17 16.68 -41.80
CA HIS A 399 -13.08 16.35 -42.72
C HIS A 399 -13.38 16.84 -44.15
N PRO A 400 -12.34 17.18 -44.94
CA PRO A 400 -12.51 17.51 -46.36
C PRO A 400 -13.13 16.34 -47.16
N PRO A 401 -13.90 16.60 -48.22
CA PRO A 401 -14.56 15.55 -49.02
C PRO A 401 -13.62 14.45 -49.53
N ALA A 402 -12.36 14.79 -49.81
CA ALA A 402 -11.36 13.84 -50.28
C ALA A 402 -11.01 12.74 -49.27
N SER A 403 -11.21 12.97 -47.96
CA SER A 403 -10.82 12.04 -46.88
C SER A 403 -12.01 11.43 -46.12
N VAL A 404 -13.26 11.85 -46.40
CA VAL A 404 -14.45 11.35 -45.67
C VAL A 404 -14.60 9.83 -45.79
N HIS A 405 -14.34 9.27 -46.97
CA HIS A 405 -14.45 7.82 -47.20
C HIS A 405 -13.47 7.00 -46.34
N LEU A 406 -12.30 7.54 -46.01
CA LEU A 406 -11.34 6.89 -45.10
C LEU A 406 -11.86 6.90 -43.67
N VAL A 407 -12.43 8.04 -43.24
CA VAL A 407 -13.03 8.18 -41.90
C VAL A 407 -14.20 7.22 -41.73
N GLU A 408 -15.10 7.14 -42.72
CA GLU A 408 -16.23 6.20 -42.71
C GLU A 408 -15.76 4.75 -42.65
N ARG A 409 -14.72 4.39 -43.42
CA ARG A 409 -14.13 3.06 -43.37
C ARG A 409 -13.60 2.71 -41.97
N ILE A 410 -12.80 3.58 -41.36
CA ILE A 410 -12.24 3.35 -40.02
C ILE A 410 -13.36 3.13 -38.99
N ILE A 411 -14.39 3.98 -39.01
CA ILE A 411 -15.52 3.88 -38.07
C ILE A 411 -16.29 2.58 -38.26
N ASN A 412 -16.54 2.18 -39.51
CA ASN A 412 -17.23 0.93 -39.80
C ASN A 412 -16.39 -0.27 -39.37
N ASP A 413 -15.09 -0.28 -39.69
CA ASP A 413 -14.16 -1.35 -39.30
C ASP A 413 -14.12 -1.50 -37.76
N PHE A 414 -14.15 -0.39 -37.01
CA PHE A 414 -14.20 -0.40 -35.54
C PHE A 414 -15.54 -0.90 -35.00
N ARG A 415 -16.65 -0.43 -35.58
CA ARG A 415 -18.00 -0.81 -35.17
C ARG A 415 -18.28 -2.29 -35.42
N GLU A 416 -17.79 -2.84 -36.54
CA GLU A 416 -17.90 -4.25 -36.90
C GLU A 416 -16.88 -5.14 -36.16
N GLY A 417 -15.90 -4.53 -35.48
CA GLY A 417 -14.85 -5.26 -34.77
C GLY A 417 -13.83 -5.92 -35.68
N THR A 418 -13.70 -5.46 -36.94
CA THR A 418 -12.68 -5.95 -37.86
C THR A 418 -11.30 -5.32 -37.57
N GLN A 419 -11.29 -4.15 -36.93
CA GLN A 419 -10.11 -3.46 -36.43
C GLN A 419 -10.41 -2.80 -35.08
N ASP A 420 -9.39 -2.62 -34.23
CA ASP A 420 -9.49 -1.80 -33.00
C ASP A 420 -8.53 -0.60 -33.02
N LEU A 421 -7.65 -0.53 -34.02
CA LEU A 421 -6.60 0.47 -34.15
C LEU A 421 -6.40 0.86 -35.61
N ALA A 422 -6.29 2.16 -35.87
CA ALA A 422 -5.83 2.70 -37.15
C ALA A 422 -4.79 3.80 -36.89
N GLU A 423 -3.64 3.73 -37.56
CA GLU A 423 -2.50 4.61 -37.27
C GLU A 423 -1.96 5.29 -38.53
N PHE A 424 -1.57 6.55 -38.36
CA PHE A 424 -0.98 7.38 -39.40
C PHE A 424 0.16 8.21 -38.82
N TRP A 425 1.17 8.49 -39.63
CA TRP A 425 2.22 9.43 -39.28
C TRP A 425 2.46 10.39 -40.43
N ILE A 426 2.64 11.66 -40.10
CA ILE A 426 2.83 12.73 -41.09
C ILE A 426 3.95 13.68 -40.65
N GLU A 427 4.64 14.23 -41.64
CA GLU A 427 5.58 15.32 -41.44
C GLU A 427 4.89 16.65 -41.77
N LEU A 428 4.57 17.42 -40.74
CA LEU A 428 4.07 18.78 -40.89
C LEU A 428 5.27 19.72 -41.04
N HIS A 429 5.40 20.33 -42.22
CA HIS A 429 6.56 21.15 -42.58
C HIS A 429 6.40 22.65 -42.19
N LYS A 430 5.21 23.07 -41.76
CA LYS A 430 4.91 24.45 -41.33
C LYS A 430 3.92 24.42 -40.16
N PRO A 431 4.05 25.29 -39.13
CA PRO A 431 5.04 26.38 -38.97
C PRO A 431 6.42 25.92 -38.50
N ARG A 432 6.56 24.69 -38.01
CA ARG A 432 7.83 24.02 -37.67
C ARG A 432 7.78 22.60 -38.22
N ASN A 433 8.93 21.99 -38.47
CA ASN A 433 9.03 20.58 -38.83
C ASN A 433 8.61 19.73 -37.63
N ARG A 434 7.41 19.14 -37.69
CA ARG A 434 6.87 18.25 -36.66
C ARG A 434 6.61 16.88 -37.27
N PHE A 435 7.04 15.83 -36.58
CA PHE A 435 6.66 14.45 -36.90
C PHE A 435 5.49 14.05 -36.01
N VAL A 436 4.30 13.97 -36.60
CA VAL A 436 3.04 13.78 -35.88
C VAL A 436 2.58 12.35 -36.05
N HIS A 437 2.30 11.69 -34.93
CA HIS A 437 1.67 10.38 -34.87
C HIS A 437 0.18 10.53 -34.51
N ILE A 438 -0.70 9.97 -35.34
CA ILE A 438 -2.15 10.03 -35.19
C ILE A 438 -2.67 8.61 -35.09
N ARG A 439 -3.40 8.31 -34.02
CA ARG A 439 -3.96 6.99 -33.75
C ARG A 439 -5.44 7.11 -33.48
N TYR A 440 -6.21 6.18 -34.03
CA TYR A 440 -7.63 6.02 -33.74
C TYR A 440 -7.82 4.68 -33.04
N TYR A 441 -8.54 4.70 -31.92
CA TYR A 441 -8.85 3.51 -31.13
C TYR A 441 -10.36 3.28 -31.11
N ALA A 442 -10.78 2.04 -31.29
CA ALA A 442 -12.14 1.63 -30.97
C ALA A 442 -12.31 1.61 -29.44
N LEU A 443 -13.23 2.40 -28.92
CA LEU A 443 -13.64 2.33 -27.52
C LEU A 443 -14.79 1.35 -27.38
N ARG A 444 -14.68 0.45 -26.41
CA ARG A 444 -15.70 -0.56 -26.10
C ARG A 444 -16.11 -0.47 -24.64
N ASP A 445 -17.37 -0.73 -24.36
CA ASP A 445 -17.86 -0.79 -22.98
C ASP A 445 -17.53 -2.13 -22.30
N ALA A 446 -18.01 -2.31 -21.07
CA ALA A 446 -17.76 -3.53 -20.29
C ALA A 446 -18.39 -4.80 -20.90
N GLN A 447 -19.33 -4.66 -21.84
CA GLN A 447 -19.96 -5.76 -22.57
C GLN A 447 -19.21 -6.07 -23.88
N GLY A 448 -18.23 -5.24 -24.25
CA GLY A 448 -17.49 -5.34 -25.51
C GLY A 448 -18.15 -4.59 -26.68
N ASP A 449 -19.26 -3.89 -26.42
CA ASP A 449 -20.01 -3.17 -27.45
C ASP A 449 -19.29 -1.86 -27.81
N TYR A 450 -19.37 -1.47 -29.10
CA TYR A 450 -18.72 -0.26 -29.60
C TYR A 450 -19.33 1.00 -28.96
N ALA A 451 -18.52 1.70 -28.16
CA ALA A 451 -18.89 2.91 -27.43
C ALA A 451 -18.47 4.21 -28.16
N GLY A 452 -17.59 4.10 -29.16
CA GLY A 452 -17.13 5.23 -29.95
C GLY A 452 -15.69 5.08 -30.43
N THR A 453 -15.14 6.16 -30.96
CA THR A 453 -13.75 6.24 -31.44
C THR A 453 -12.98 7.31 -30.68
N LEU A 454 -11.77 6.98 -30.22
CA LEU A 454 -10.83 7.95 -29.66
C LEU A 454 -9.71 8.24 -30.67
N GLU A 455 -9.61 9.49 -31.12
CA GLU A 455 -8.44 10.02 -31.83
C GLU A 455 -7.42 10.50 -30.80
N VAL A 456 -6.18 10.05 -30.95
CA VAL A 456 -5.00 10.45 -30.17
C VAL A 456 -3.95 11.01 -31.12
N THR A 457 -3.60 12.28 -30.99
CA THR A 457 -2.56 12.92 -31.78
C THR A 457 -1.38 13.31 -30.89
N GLN A 458 -0.16 12.99 -31.32
CA GLN A 458 1.07 13.30 -30.59
C GLN A 458 2.13 13.85 -31.54
N ASP A 459 2.80 14.93 -31.16
CA ASP A 459 4.05 15.33 -31.79
C ASP A 459 5.20 14.56 -31.13
N ILE A 460 5.79 13.61 -31.86
CA ILE A 460 6.84 12.74 -31.34
C ILE A 460 8.24 13.18 -31.81
N THR A 461 8.39 14.42 -32.24
CA THR A 461 9.66 14.93 -32.79
C THR A 461 10.81 14.81 -31.78
N LYS A 462 10.54 15.10 -30.50
CA LYS A 462 11.55 15.03 -29.43
C LYS A 462 11.87 13.57 -29.09
N GLU A 463 10.84 12.75 -28.95
CA GLU A 463 10.93 11.33 -28.63
C GLU A 463 11.72 10.58 -29.69
N ARG A 464 11.51 10.90 -30.97
CA ARG A 464 12.27 10.32 -32.10
C ARG A 464 13.75 10.69 -32.08
N ALA A 465 14.15 11.74 -31.37
CA ALA A 465 15.53 12.21 -31.26
C ALA A 465 16.27 11.72 -30.00
N LEU A 466 15.58 11.03 -29.07
CA LEU A 466 16.20 10.52 -27.86
C LEU A 466 17.24 9.43 -28.18
N THR A 467 18.38 9.46 -27.48
CA THR A 467 19.45 8.46 -27.57
C THR A 467 20.07 8.22 -26.18
N GLY A 468 20.70 7.07 -25.97
CA GLY A 468 21.31 6.72 -24.68
C GLY A 468 20.29 6.49 -23.57
N GLU A 469 20.68 6.79 -22.32
CA GLU A 469 19.84 6.61 -21.13
C GLU A 469 19.91 7.84 -20.20
N ARG A 470 18.81 8.16 -19.52
CA ARG A 470 18.76 9.17 -18.44
C ARG A 470 18.03 8.58 -17.24
N ARG A 471 18.80 8.12 -16.24
CA ARG A 471 18.29 7.45 -15.03
C ARG A 471 18.17 8.36 -13.80
N LEU A 472 18.73 9.57 -13.87
CA LEU A 472 18.73 10.55 -12.78
C LEU A 472 17.98 11.83 -13.19
N LEU A 473 17.38 12.48 -12.19
CA LEU A 473 16.68 13.74 -12.35
C LEU A 473 17.64 14.85 -12.81
N GLN A 474 17.26 15.55 -13.87
CA GLN A 474 17.86 16.81 -14.31
C GLN A 474 16.71 17.73 -14.70
N TYR A 475 16.84 19.04 -14.50
CA TYR A 475 15.87 20.01 -15.00
C TYR A 475 16.50 20.79 -16.15
N GLU A 476 15.74 21.07 -17.21
CA GLU A 476 16.20 21.99 -18.24
C GLU A 476 16.09 23.41 -17.66
N SER A 477 17.21 24.16 -17.62
CA SER A 477 17.18 25.56 -17.23
C SER A 477 16.53 26.37 -18.35
N HIS A 478 15.34 26.92 -18.10
CA HIS A 478 14.76 27.93 -18.98
C HIS A 478 15.61 29.20 -18.92
N THR A 479 16.54 29.38 -19.86
CA THR A 479 17.12 30.70 -20.14
C THR A 479 16.10 31.52 -20.89
N GLU A 480 15.46 32.48 -20.21
CA GLU A 480 14.75 33.56 -20.87
C GLU A 480 15.75 34.31 -21.76
N GLU A 481 15.61 34.19 -23.08
CA GLU A 481 16.25 35.11 -24.01
C GLU A 481 15.65 36.50 -23.78
N THR A 482 16.31 37.31 -22.96
CA THR A 482 16.10 38.75 -22.97
C THR A 482 16.60 39.29 -24.31
N THR A 483 15.68 39.52 -25.23
CA THR A 483 15.95 40.24 -26.49
C THR A 483 16.36 41.68 -26.15
N PRO A 484 17.45 42.23 -26.73
CA PRO A 484 17.85 43.62 -26.53
C PRO A 484 16.89 44.64 -27.13
#